data_AF-A0AAU9T810-F1
#
_entry.id   AF-A0AAU9T810-F1
#
_cell.length_a   1.000
_cell.length_b   1.000
_cell.length_c   1.000
_cell.angle_alpha   90.00
_cell.angle_beta   90.00
_cell.angle_gamma   90.00
#
_symmetry.space_group_name_H-M   'P 1'
#
loop_
_entity.id
_entity.type
_entity.pdbx_description
1 polymer ?
#
loop_
_entity_poly.entity_id
_entity_poly.type
_entity_poly.pdbx_seq_one_letter_code
_entity_poly.pdbx_strand_id
1 'polypeptide(L)'
;MLISSHFTLTYIHTYIQKQRLIVMAKFASVITLLFAALVLFASFETPTMVEAQKLCQKPSGTWSGVCGNSNACKNQCINLEGARHGSCNYVFPYHRCICYVAC
;
A
#
# COMPACT_ATOMS: atom_id res chain seq x y z
N MET A 1 -28.06 33.08 56.86
CA MET A 1 -26.84 32.34 56.45
C MET A 1 -27.13 31.15 55.53
N LEU A 2 -28.17 30.32 55.76
CA LEU A 2 -28.45 29.13 54.92
C LEU A 2 -28.80 29.43 53.45
N ILE A 3 -29.41 30.57 53.15
CA ILE A 3 -29.85 30.94 51.79
C ILE A 3 -28.64 31.22 50.86
N SER A 4 -27.60 31.85 51.39
CA SER A 4 -26.37 32.17 50.65
C SER A 4 -25.57 30.92 50.29
N SER A 5 -25.59 29.89 51.15
CA SER A 5 -24.90 28.61 50.93
C SER A 5 -25.57 27.74 49.86
N HIS A 6 -26.90 27.82 49.75
CA HIS A 6 -27.66 27.10 48.70
C HIS A 6 -27.44 27.71 47.32
N PHE A 7 -27.32 29.04 47.25
CA PHE A 7 -27.09 29.76 46.01
C PHE A 7 -25.70 29.47 45.41
N THR A 8 -24.66 29.42 46.26
CA THR A 8 -23.29 29.05 45.83
C THR A 8 -23.16 27.60 45.41
N LEU A 9 -23.83 26.65 46.10
CA LEU A 9 -23.81 25.23 45.72
C LEU A 9 -24.47 24.99 44.36
N THR A 10 -25.59 25.67 44.10
CA THR A 10 -26.30 25.56 42.83
C THR A 10 -25.47 26.12 41.68
N TYR A 11 -24.83 27.28 41.89
CA TYR A 11 -23.91 27.90 40.94
C TYR A 11 -22.72 26.99 40.60
N ILE A 12 -22.08 26.38 41.60
CA ILE A 12 -20.96 25.45 41.42
C ILE A 12 -21.42 24.20 40.65
N HIS A 13 -22.60 23.64 40.95
CA HIS A 13 -23.14 22.48 40.25
C HIS A 13 -23.43 22.79 38.77
N THR A 14 -24.05 23.93 38.46
CA THR A 14 -24.29 24.37 37.07
C THR A 14 -22.97 24.62 36.32
N TYR A 15 -21.96 25.18 37.00
CA TYR A 15 -20.63 25.41 36.43
C TYR A 15 -19.93 24.08 36.08
N ILE A 16 -19.93 23.10 36.99
CA ILE A 16 -19.36 21.76 36.76
C ILE A 16 -20.08 21.01 35.63
N GLN A 17 -21.41 21.10 35.56
CA GLN A 17 -22.19 20.51 34.46
C GLN A 17 -21.83 21.14 33.10
N LYS A 18 -21.65 22.47 33.06
CA LYS A 18 -21.20 23.19 31.86
C LYS A 18 -19.77 22.81 31.45
N GLN A 19 -18.85 22.70 32.41
CA GLN A 19 -17.47 22.22 32.15
C GLN A 19 -17.47 20.80 31.56
N ARG A 20 -18.28 19.89 32.11
CA ARG A 20 -18.43 18.52 31.60
C ARG A 20 -18.98 18.50 30.17
N LEU A 21 -19.97 19.33 29.85
CA LEU A 21 -20.52 19.44 28.50
C LEU A 21 -19.46 19.93 27.48
N ILE A 22 -18.63 20.90 27.87
CA ILE A 22 -17.54 21.44 27.04
C ILE A 22 -16.47 20.38 26.80
N VAL A 23 -16.13 19.59 27.81
CA VAL A 23 -15.15 18.49 27.69
C VAL A 23 -15.67 17.42 26.73
N MET A 24 -16.93 16.98 26.87
CA MET A 24 -17.55 16.01 25.96
C MET A 24 -17.65 16.53 24.52
N ALA A 25 -17.99 17.81 24.32
CA ALA A 25 -18.04 18.42 23.00
C ALA A 25 -16.66 18.51 22.32
N LYS A 26 -15.60 18.78 23.10
CA LYS A 26 -14.22 18.80 22.59
C LYS A 26 -13.75 17.42 22.15
N PHE A 27 -14.02 16.38 22.95
CA PHE A 27 -13.66 15.02 22.57
C PHE A 27 -14.42 14.55 21.32
N ALA A 28 -15.72 14.82 21.24
CA ALA A 28 -16.50 14.52 20.04
C ALA A 28 -15.94 15.25 18.80
N SER A 29 -15.63 16.53 18.92
CA SER A 29 -15.08 17.33 17.82
C SER A 29 -13.70 16.83 17.33
N VAL A 30 -12.81 16.44 18.25
CA VAL A 30 -11.50 15.87 17.90
C VAL A 30 -11.66 14.53 17.18
N ILE A 31 -12.55 13.66 17.66
CA ILE A 31 -12.82 12.36 17.01
C ILE A 31 -13.35 12.56 15.59
N THR A 32 -14.29 13.50 15.39
CA THR A 32 -14.83 13.81 14.06
C THR A 32 -13.76 14.35 13.11
N LEU A 33 -12.90 15.26 13.59
CA LEU A 33 -11.78 15.79 12.80
C LEU A 33 -10.77 14.71 12.40
N LEU A 34 -10.43 13.81 13.33
CA LEU A 34 -9.54 12.68 13.05
C LEU A 34 -10.12 11.73 12.01
N PHE A 35 -11.41 11.39 12.13
CA PHE A 35 -12.09 10.55 11.15
C PHE A 35 -12.13 11.19 9.76
N ALA A 36 -12.44 12.49 9.69
CA ALA A 36 -12.44 13.23 8.42
C ALA A 36 -11.04 13.25 7.77
N ALA A 37 -9.99 13.46 8.57
CA ALA A 37 -8.62 13.42 8.09
C ALA A 37 -8.25 12.03 7.54
N LEU A 38 -8.57 10.95 8.26
CA LEU A 38 -8.29 9.57 7.82
C LEU A 38 -8.98 9.24 6.50
N VAL A 39 -10.26 9.63 6.32
CA VAL A 39 -11.00 9.42 5.07
C VAL A 39 -10.36 10.20 3.90
N LEU A 40 -9.87 11.41 4.16
CA LEU A 40 -9.14 12.19 3.15
C LEU A 40 -7.82 11.51 2.77
N PHE A 41 -7.02 11.04 3.72
CA PHE A 41 -5.76 10.36 3.40
C PHE A 41 -5.96 9.04 2.65
N ALA A 42 -7.01 8.27 2.98
CA ALA A 42 -7.35 7.04 2.28
C ALA A 42 -7.74 7.24 0.80
N SER A 43 -8.22 8.43 0.41
CA SER A 43 -8.55 8.72 -1.00
C SER A 43 -7.32 9.11 -1.83
N PHE A 44 -6.22 9.50 -1.19
CA PHE A 44 -4.94 9.80 -1.85
C PHE A 44 -4.02 8.59 -1.98
N GLU A 45 -4.52 7.38 -1.74
CA GLU A 45 -3.83 6.16 -2.13
C GLU A 45 -3.86 6.07 -3.67
N THR A 46 -3.00 6.84 -4.33
CA THR A 46 -2.56 6.48 -5.68
C THR A 46 -1.96 5.09 -5.54
N PRO A 47 -2.54 4.04 -6.16
CA PRO A 47 -1.88 2.76 -6.17
C PRO A 47 -0.51 3.04 -6.78
N THR A 48 0.54 2.83 -6.01
CA THR A 48 1.86 2.57 -6.57
C THR A 48 1.73 1.22 -7.28
N MET A 49 1.03 1.24 -8.42
CA MET A 49 1.28 0.29 -9.49
C MET A 49 2.75 0.50 -9.77
N VAL A 50 3.57 -0.35 -9.15
CA VAL A 50 4.82 -0.76 -9.76
C VAL A 50 4.35 -1.19 -11.14
N GLU A 51 4.59 -0.34 -12.14
CA GLU A 51 4.45 -0.66 -13.54
C GLU A 51 5.30 -1.92 -13.70
N ALA A 52 4.69 -3.08 -13.50
CA ALA A 52 5.28 -4.36 -13.83
C ALA A 52 5.31 -4.29 -15.34
N GLN A 53 6.37 -3.65 -15.87
CA GLN A 53 6.59 -3.43 -17.29
C GLN A 53 6.19 -4.72 -17.96
N LYS A 54 5.13 -4.68 -18.76
CA LYS A 54 4.48 -5.90 -19.22
C LYS A 54 5.56 -6.73 -19.91
N LEU A 55 5.83 -7.92 -19.39
CA LEU A 55 6.92 -8.73 -19.89
C LEU A 55 6.39 -9.72 -20.93
N CYS A 56 6.87 -9.60 -22.15
CA CYS A 56 6.54 -10.53 -23.22
C CYS A 56 7.55 -11.67 -23.27
N GLN A 57 7.04 -12.89 -23.42
CA GLN A 57 7.85 -14.08 -23.59
C GLN A 57 8.36 -14.16 -25.02
N LYS A 58 9.67 -14.31 -25.18
CA LYS A 58 10.35 -14.49 -26.46
C LYS A 58 11.34 -15.65 -26.32
N PRO A 59 11.29 -16.69 -27.17
CA PRO A 59 12.33 -17.71 -27.15
C PRO A 59 13.70 -17.07 -27.46
N SER A 60 14.72 -17.46 -26.70
CA SER A 60 16.08 -16.97 -26.88
C SER A 60 16.57 -17.30 -28.30
N GLY A 61 17.06 -16.28 -29.00
CA GLY A 61 17.65 -16.46 -30.34
C GLY A 61 19.11 -16.92 -30.30
N THR A 62 19.78 -16.71 -29.17
CA THR A 62 21.20 -17.04 -29.00
C THR A 62 21.41 -18.38 -28.28
N TRP A 63 20.41 -18.89 -27.55
CA TRP A 63 20.51 -20.16 -26.82
C TRP A 63 20.29 -21.35 -27.75
N SER A 64 21.18 -22.33 -27.69
CA SER A 64 21.08 -23.57 -28.46
C SER A 64 20.93 -24.78 -27.54
N GLY A 65 20.04 -25.71 -27.91
CA GLY A 65 19.81 -26.95 -27.17
C GLY A 65 18.84 -26.85 -26.00
N VAL A 66 18.83 -27.89 -25.15
CA VAL A 66 17.92 -28.01 -24.01
C VAL A 66 18.39 -27.09 -22.87
N CYS A 67 17.46 -26.35 -22.29
CA CYS A 67 17.71 -25.45 -21.17
C CYS A 67 17.72 -26.23 -19.86
N GLY A 68 18.90 -26.42 -19.27
CA GLY A 68 19.08 -27.08 -17.97
C GLY A 68 19.36 -26.14 -16.80
N ASN A 69 19.64 -24.86 -17.06
CA ASN A 69 19.98 -23.89 -16.03
C ASN A 69 19.33 -22.53 -16.30
N SER A 70 18.32 -22.18 -15.51
CA SER A 70 17.60 -20.92 -15.63
C SER A 70 18.48 -19.70 -15.34
N ASN A 71 19.49 -19.79 -14.48
CA ASN A 71 20.40 -18.66 -14.21
C ASN A 71 21.33 -18.38 -15.40
N ALA A 72 21.82 -19.44 -16.07
CA ALA A 72 22.59 -19.29 -17.30
C ALA A 72 21.73 -18.67 -18.41
N CYS A 73 20.51 -19.19 -18.59
CA CYS A 73 19.53 -18.62 -19.52
C CYS A 73 19.21 -17.16 -19.21
N LYS A 74 18.95 -16.82 -17.94
CA LYS A 74 18.70 -15.44 -17.50
C LYS A 74 19.85 -14.51 -17.87
N ASN A 75 21.08 -14.89 -17.54
CA ASN A 75 22.26 -14.08 -17.81
C ASN A 75 22.47 -13.90 -19.32
N GLN A 76 22.24 -14.95 -20.12
CA GLN A 76 22.31 -14.86 -21.57
C GLN A 76 21.24 -13.93 -22.15
N CYS A 77 19.98 -14.06 -21.72
CA CYS A 77 18.89 -13.19 -22.12
C CYS A 77 19.16 -11.71 -21.78
N ILE A 78 19.69 -11.42 -20.58
CA ILE A 78 20.01 -10.05 -20.15
C ILE A 78 21.20 -9.49 -20.94
N ASN A 79 22.30 -10.26 -21.04
CA ASN A 79 23.57 -9.77 -21.58
C ASN A 79 23.62 -9.73 -23.11
N LEU A 80 22.95 -10.68 -23.79
CA LEU A 80 23.02 -10.80 -25.25
C LEU A 80 21.77 -10.34 -25.97
N GLU A 81 20.60 -10.41 -25.33
CA GLU A 81 19.31 -10.15 -25.98
C GLU A 81 18.56 -8.94 -25.41
N GLY A 82 19.16 -8.23 -24.44
CA GLY A 82 18.58 -7.03 -23.83
C GLY A 82 17.27 -7.30 -23.07
N ALA A 83 17.04 -8.54 -22.63
CA ALA A 83 15.86 -8.91 -21.89
C ALA A 83 15.94 -8.44 -20.43
N ARG A 84 14.78 -8.32 -19.77
CA ARG A 84 14.70 -8.01 -18.33
C ARG A 84 14.85 -9.27 -17.48
N HIS A 85 14.48 -10.42 -18.02
CA HIS A 85 14.57 -11.70 -17.35
C HIS A 85 14.73 -12.85 -18.35
N GLY A 86 15.04 -14.04 -17.87
CA GLY A 86 15.07 -15.26 -18.66
C GLY A 86 14.96 -16.49 -17.78
N SER A 87 14.29 -17.54 -18.26
CA SER A 87 14.17 -18.80 -17.54
C SER A 87 13.94 -19.98 -18.48
N CYS A 88 14.30 -21.19 -18.00
CA CYS A 88 14.02 -22.43 -18.72
C CYS A 88 12.54 -22.78 -18.59
N ASN A 89 11.76 -22.63 -19.66
CA ASN A 89 10.36 -23.04 -19.70
C ASN A 89 10.19 -24.26 -20.61
N TYR A 90 9.28 -25.15 -20.24
CA TYR A 90 8.95 -26.31 -21.08
C TYR A 90 8.12 -25.85 -22.29
N VAL A 91 8.67 -26.01 -23.48
CA VAL A 91 7.98 -25.80 -24.75
C VAL A 91 8.17 -27.05 -25.56
N PHE A 92 7.08 -27.81 -25.76
CA PHE A 92 7.13 -29.15 -26.35
C PHE A 92 8.11 -29.22 -27.54
N PRO A 93 9.06 -30.17 -27.55
CA PRO A 93 9.18 -31.35 -26.66
C PRO A 93 10.17 -31.23 -25.49
N TYR A 94 10.85 -30.09 -25.28
CA TYR A 94 11.90 -29.95 -24.26
C TYR A 94 11.94 -28.55 -23.61
N HIS A 95 12.72 -28.38 -22.54
CA HIS A 95 12.92 -27.06 -21.94
C HIS A 95 13.71 -26.14 -22.88
N ARG A 96 13.14 -24.98 -23.20
CA ARG A 96 13.78 -23.92 -23.99
C ARG A 96 14.09 -22.73 -23.09
N CYS A 97 15.14 -21.99 -23.44
CA CYS A 97 15.43 -20.72 -22.79
C CYS A 97 14.46 -19.66 -23.32
N ILE A 98 13.61 -19.12 -22.45
CA ILE A 98 12.65 -18.07 -22.77
C ILE A 98 13.12 -16.78 -22.10
N CYS A 99 13.32 -15.75 -22.91
CA CYS A 99 13.63 -14.40 -22.46
C CYS A 99 12.35 -13.58 -22.29
N TYR A 100 12.35 -12.70 -21.29
CA TYR A 100 11.24 -11.81 -20.98
C TYR A 100 11.67 -10.38 -21.28
N VAL A 101 11.12 -9.81 -22.35
CA VAL A 101 11.44 -8.45 -22.82
C VAL A 101 10.30 -7.50 -22.46
N ALA A 102 10.61 -6.21 -22.30
CA ALA A 102 9.58 -5.21 -22.08
C ALA A 102 8.67 -5.09 -23.32
N CYS A 103 7.37 -5.12 -23.06
CA CYS A 103 6.25 -4.80 -23.92
C CYS A 103 5.17 -4.12 -23.04
#